data_AF-A0A4V3A3M1-F1
#
_entry.id   AF-A0A4V3A3M1-F1
#
_cell.length_a   1.000
_cell.length_b   1.000
_cell.length_c   1.000
_cell.angle_alpha   90.00
_cell.angle_beta   90.00
_cell.angle_gamma   90.00
#
_symmetry.space_group_name_H-M   'P 1'
#
loop_
_entity.id
_entity.type
_entity.pdbx_description
1 polymer ?
#
loop_
_entity_poly.entity_id
_entity_poly.type
_entity_poly.pdbx_seq_one_letter_code
_entity_poly.pdbx_strand_id
1 'polypeptide(L)'
;MTHKKLILHVSLATLSGLMIFAPVATIPAQASSVKPSSAMLKKSNSYYKKHYKAIAKKYKFTYSAQTGLNKSGTIYVYEKTKSSYLKKSLSLAMNYWNSKLGRQAIKVGSKKYHTVTFSVSNAKASKSDDSDAWWIPSTKKVQIRNSLYADDLSVITNTTLYNSEKSLVKTANANLAAYKAGLSTTDPDYQSKLDTYQQQQVDYAKAAFDNQESNLKSGLAIKAREFEYANTLAHEFGHVMGLKHSPNKSDLMYWASGTNDIYNYNKVKNSSKGFSLVTSTDVARAKLAVKVHNARN
;
A
#
# COMPACT_ATOMS: atom_id res chain seq x y z
N MET A 1 6.97 -28.26 4.30
CA MET A 1 6.33 -28.38 2.97
C MET A 1 7.42 -28.67 1.96
N THR A 2 7.34 -29.84 1.34
CA THR A 2 8.25 -30.35 0.31
C THR A 2 8.34 -29.38 -0.87
N HIS A 3 9.56 -29.10 -1.32
CA HIS A 3 9.83 -28.34 -2.55
C HIS A 3 9.02 -28.93 -3.71
N LYS A 4 7.91 -28.29 -4.10
CA LYS A 4 7.33 -28.51 -5.41
C LYS A 4 8.41 -28.11 -6.40
N LYS A 5 9.01 -29.10 -7.09
CA LYS A 5 9.86 -28.85 -8.26
C LYS A 5 9.12 -27.88 -9.16
N LEU A 6 9.69 -26.69 -9.33
CA LEU A 6 9.24 -25.67 -10.27
C LEU A 6 9.13 -26.34 -11.64
N ILE A 7 7.93 -26.50 -12.19
CA ILE A 7 7.74 -26.95 -13.56
C ILE A 7 7.59 -25.69 -14.40
N LEU A 8 8.73 -25.09 -14.74
CA LEU A 8 8.80 -24.04 -15.75
C LEU A 8 8.36 -24.65 -17.08
N HIS A 9 7.09 -24.50 -17.43
CA HIS A 9 6.58 -24.79 -18.76
C HIS A 9 7.02 -23.66 -19.70
N VAL A 10 8.32 -23.62 -20.01
CA VAL A 10 8.81 -22.87 -21.16
C VAL A 10 8.53 -23.76 -22.36
N SER A 11 7.45 -23.48 -23.05
CA SER A 11 7.02 -24.22 -24.23
C SER A 11 6.47 -23.23 -25.24
N LEU A 12 6.60 -23.57 -26.52
CA LEU A 12 5.88 -22.90 -27.62
C LEU A 12 4.39 -23.23 -27.52
N ALA A 13 3.74 -22.82 -26.44
CA ALA A 13 2.30 -22.71 -26.42
C ALA A 13 1.94 -21.57 -27.38
N THR A 14 1.06 -21.85 -28.33
CA THR A 14 0.35 -20.79 -29.05
C THR A 14 -0.22 -19.86 -28.01
N LEU A 15 0.27 -18.60 -27.99
CA LEU A 15 -0.40 -17.53 -27.28
C LEU A 15 -1.78 -17.41 -27.94
N SER A 16 -2.73 -18.17 -27.43
CA SER A 16 -4.14 -17.96 -27.69
C SER A 16 -4.45 -16.67 -26.95
N GLY A 17 -4.21 -15.55 -27.64
CA GLY A 17 -4.60 -14.23 -27.19
C GLY A 17 -6.11 -14.24 -27.06
N LEU A 18 -6.63 -14.61 -25.89
CA LEU A 18 -7.96 -14.20 -25.51
C LEU A 18 -7.89 -12.67 -25.41
N MET A 19 -8.33 -11.99 -26.46
CA MET A 19 -8.81 -10.62 -26.34
C MET A 19 -10.02 -10.67 -25.41
N ILE A 20 -9.76 -10.47 -24.12
CA ILE A 20 -10.79 -10.14 -23.16
C ILE A 20 -11.19 -8.71 -23.52
N PHE A 21 -12.26 -8.56 -24.29
CA PHE A 21 -13.02 -7.33 -24.30
C PHE A 21 -13.47 -7.10 -22.87
N ALA A 22 -12.77 -6.22 -22.15
CA ALA A 22 -13.27 -5.71 -20.90
C ALA A 22 -14.64 -5.10 -21.20
N PRO A 23 -15.72 -5.45 -20.47
CA PRO A 23 -16.96 -4.72 -20.59
C PRO A 23 -16.61 -3.25 -20.33
N VAL A 24 -16.97 -2.37 -21.27
CA VAL A 24 -16.97 -0.93 -21.03
C VAL A 24 -17.92 -0.76 -19.85
N ALA A 25 -17.34 -0.61 -18.66
CA ALA A 25 -18.10 -0.35 -17.47
C ALA A 25 -18.84 0.95 -17.74
N THR A 26 -20.16 0.87 -17.86
CA THR A 26 -21.03 2.04 -17.72
C THR A 26 -20.60 2.72 -16.43
N ILE A 27 -20.03 3.92 -16.54
CA ILE A 27 -19.55 4.72 -15.41
C ILE A 27 -20.74 4.81 -14.45
N PRO A 28 -20.73 4.11 -13.31
CA PRO A 28 -21.81 4.23 -12.37
C PRO A 28 -21.79 5.69 -11.90
N ALA A 29 -22.99 6.30 -11.87
CA ALA A 29 -23.20 7.68 -11.45
C ALA A 29 -22.24 8.05 -10.31
N GLN A 30 -21.41 9.06 -10.59
CA GLN A 30 -20.31 9.53 -9.74
C GLN A 30 -20.78 9.55 -8.29
N ALA A 31 -20.37 8.57 -7.49
CA ALA A 31 -20.69 8.51 -6.07
C ALA A 31 -20.38 9.91 -5.51
N SER A 32 -21.37 10.55 -4.87
CA SER A 32 -21.27 11.96 -4.47
C SER A 32 -19.89 12.21 -3.85
N SER A 33 -19.06 12.93 -4.58
CA SER A 33 -17.63 12.94 -4.28
C SER A 33 -17.44 13.59 -2.91
N VAL A 34 -16.86 12.83 -1.99
CA VAL A 34 -16.48 13.35 -0.67
C VAL A 34 -15.24 14.24 -0.74
N LYS A 35 -14.74 14.56 -1.95
CA LYS A 35 -13.63 15.47 -2.18
C LYS A 35 -14.10 16.93 -2.08
N PRO A 36 -13.59 17.72 -1.12
CA PRO A 36 -13.84 19.15 -1.07
C PRO A 36 -13.33 19.85 -2.33
N SER A 37 -14.13 20.79 -2.84
CA SER A 37 -13.68 21.69 -3.91
C SER A 37 -12.69 22.73 -3.38
N SER A 38 -11.91 23.33 -4.28
CA SER A 38 -11.01 24.44 -3.95
C SER A 38 -11.75 25.62 -3.31
N ALA A 39 -12.99 25.89 -3.73
CA ALA A 39 -13.83 26.93 -3.14
C ALA A 39 -14.21 26.61 -1.69
N MET A 40 -14.51 25.35 -1.36
CA MET A 40 -14.77 24.93 0.02
C MET A 40 -13.53 25.12 0.91
N LEU A 41 -12.33 24.82 0.40
CA LEU A 41 -11.06 24.98 1.14
C LEU A 41 -10.64 26.43 1.37
N LYS A 42 -11.26 27.38 0.65
CA LYS A 42 -11.00 28.83 0.72
C LYS A 42 -12.05 29.58 1.55
N LYS A 43 -13.03 28.89 2.14
CA LYS A 43 -14.00 29.55 3.04
C LYS A 43 -13.29 30.11 4.29
N SER A 44 -13.90 31.12 4.90
CA SER A 44 -13.37 31.82 6.08
C SER A 44 -13.49 30.97 7.35
N ASN A 45 -12.72 31.31 8.38
CA ASN A 45 -12.81 30.65 9.69
C ASN A 45 -14.21 30.78 10.31
N SER A 46 -14.85 31.95 10.20
CA SER A 46 -16.24 32.16 10.64
C SER A 46 -17.21 31.20 9.92
N TYR A 47 -17.05 31.00 8.60
CA TYR A 47 -17.84 30.03 7.86
C TYR A 47 -17.62 28.60 8.38
N TYR A 48 -16.37 28.17 8.56
CA TYR A 48 -16.09 26.83 9.09
C TYR A 48 -16.68 26.63 10.48
N LYS A 49 -16.53 27.62 11.38
CA LYS A 49 -17.08 27.57 12.74
C LYS A 49 -18.61 27.48 12.72
N LYS A 50 -19.29 28.22 11.85
CA LYS A 50 -20.75 28.20 11.71
C LYS A 50 -21.28 26.91 11.08
N HIS A 51 -20.56 26.35 10.09
CA HIS A 51 -21.06 25.25 9.26
C HIS A 51 -20.40 23.88 9.50
N TYR A 52 -19.59 23.73 10.56
CA TYR A 52 -18.80 22.52 10.79
C TYR A 52 -19.63 21.21 10.78
N LYS A 53 -20.83 21.19 11.37
CA LYS A 53 -21.69 19.98 11.38
C LYS A 53 -22.09 19.54 9.96
N ALA A 54 -22.51 20.49 9.12
CA ALA A 54 -22.87 20.22 7.72
C ALA A 54 -21.65 19.78 6.91
N ILE A 55 -20.49 20.41 7.15
CA ILE A 55 -19.21 20.05 6.53
C ILE A 55 -18.83 18.61 6.89
N ALA A 56 -18.92 18.22 8.16
CA ALA A 56 -18.62 16.86 8.60
C ALA A 56 -19.54 15.82 7.99
N LYS A 57 -20.85 16.11 7.87
CA LYS A 57 -21.79 15.20 7.21
C LYS A 57 -21.43 15.01 5.74
N LYS A 58 -21.20 16.10 5.00
CA LYS A 58 -20.92 16.06 3.56
C LYS A 58 -19.60 15.39 3.21
N TYR A 59 -18.53 15.72 3.93
CA TYR A 59 -17.17 15.26 3.62
C TYR A 59 -16.70 14.10 4.51
N LYS A 60 -17.63 13.51 5.26
CA LYS A 60 -17.44 12.35 6.15
C LYS A 60 -16.30 12.60 7.15
N PHE A 61 -16.51 13.54 8.07
CA PHE A 61 -15.60 13.79 9.19
C PHE A 61 -16.21 13.37 10.53
N THR A 62 -15.36 13.13 11.51
CA THR A 62 -15.71 13.01 12.92
C THR A 62 -14.76 13.86 13.76
N TYR A 63 -15.28 14.97 14.27
CA TYR A 63 -14.46 15.90 15.05
C TYR A 63 -14.09 15.36 16.43
N SER A 64 -14.87 14.44 16.99
CA SER A 64 -14.52 13.77 18.24
C SER A 64 -13.29 12.86 18.11
N ALA A 65 -12.90 12.49 16.90
CA ALA A 65 -11.66 11.74 16.66
C ALA A 65 -10.41 12.63 16.57
N GLN A 66 -10.55 13.96 16.46
CA GLN A 66 -9.41 14.88 16.27
C GLN A 66 -8.64 15.20 17.56
N THR A 67 -8.61 14.28 18.52
CA THR A 67 -7.96 14.49 19.83
C THR A 67 -6.42 14.47 19.76
N GLY A 68 -5.87 13.99 18.64
CA GLY A 68 -4.43 13.94 18.35
C GLY A 68 -3.89 15.16 17.59
N LEU A 69 -4.73 16.14 17.23
CA LEU A 69 -4.29 17.41 16.66
C LEU A 69 -3.99 18.42 17.78
N ASN A 70 -2.86 19.11 17.69
CA ASN A 70 -2.67 20.32 18.49
C ASN A 70 -3.51 21.50 17.95
N LYS A 71 -3.40 22.68 18.57
CA LYS A 71 -4.11 23.90 18.13
C LYS A 71 -3.78 24.35 16.70
N SER A 72 -2.59 24.01 16.17
CA SER A 72 -2.20 24.34 14.80
C SER A 72 -2.55 23.27 13.77
N GLY A 73 -3.17 22.15 14.19
CA GLY A 73 -3.47 21.03 13.31
C GLY A 73 -2.24 20.21 12.93
N THR A 74 -1.27 20.13 13.85
CA THR A 74 -0.07 19.31 13.76
C THR A 74 -0.18 18.12 14.72
N ILE A 75 0.25 16.96 14.26
CA ILE A 75 0.33 15.72 15.04
C ILE A 75 1.80 15.53 15.46
N TYR A 76 2.06 15.36 16.75
CA TYR A 76 3.38 14.97 17.27
C TYR A 76 3.31 13.54 17.77
N VAL A 77 4.10 12.65 17.16
CA VAL A 77 4.03 11.21 17.40
C VAL A 77 5.15 10.78 18.34
N TYR A 78 4.80 10.30 19.52
CA TYR A 78 5.72 9.54 20.37
C TYR A 78 5.74 8.08 19.93
N GLU A 79 6.88 7.63 19.41
CA GLU A 79 7.10 6.25 18.98
C GLU A 79 7.39 5.33 20.18
N LYS A 80 6.36 4.63 20.68
CA LYS A 80 6.49 3.65 21.77
C LYS A 80 6.62 2.22 21.23
N THR A 81 7.72 1.94 20.54
CA THR A 81 8.07 0.58 20.09
C THR A 81 9.58 0.34 20.10
N LYS A 82 9.98 -0.93 20.27
CA LYS A 82 11.37 -1.37 20.06
C LYS A 82 11.60 -1.97 18.66
N SER A 83 10.54 -2.32 17.93
CA SER A 83 10.64 -2.95 16.60
C SER A 83 11.11 -1.94 15.55
N SER A 84 12.35 -2.07 15.06
CA SER A 84 12.93 -1.21 14.03
C SER A 84 12.12 -1.20 12.72
N TYR A 85 11.49 -2.32 12.38
CA TYR A 85 10.63 -2.42 11.19
C TYR A 85 9.37 -1.54 11.32
N LEU A 86 8.71 -1.58 12.49
CA LEU A 86 7.56 -0.72 12.76
C LEU A 86 7.94 0.77 12.80
N LYS A 87 9.15 1.11 13.25
CA LYS A 87 9.66 2.49 13.17
C LYS A 87 9.74 2.97 11.72
N LYS A 88 10.21 2.12 10.81
CA LYS A 88 10.28 2.45 9.39
C LYS A 88 8.89 2.61 8.77
N SER A 89 7.97 1.69 9.06
CA SER A 89 6.56 1.82 8.63
C SER A 89 5.93 3.12 9.12
N LEU A 90 6.14 3.48 10.39
CA LEU A 90 5.67 4.73 10.97
C LEU A 90 6.26 5.95 10.26
N SER A 91 7.57 5.96 10.04
CA SER A 91 8.26 7.03 9.32
C SER A 91 7.73 7.21 7.89
N LEU A 92 7.53 6.12 7.15
CA LEU A 92 6.94 6.15 5.81
C LEU A 92 5.50 6.69 5.84
N ALA A 93 4.67 6.22 6.75
CA ALA A 93 3.29 6.68 6.91
C ALA A 93 3.20 8.20 7.16
N MET A 94 4.05 8.71 8.05
CA MET A 94 4.18 10.14 8.32
C MET A 94 4.62 10.90 7.06
N ASN A 95 5.60 10.37 6.32
CA ASN A 95 6.11 10.97 5.10
C ASN A 95 5.09 10.98 3.95
N TYR A 96 4.24 9.95 3.84
CA TYR A 96 3.16 9.91 2.84
C TYR A 96 2.24 11.12 2.98
N TRP A 97 1.77 11.37 4.19
CA TRP A 97 0.93 12.53 4.47
C TRP A 97 1.68 13.83 4.29
N ASN A 98 2.89 13.96 4.85
CA ASN A 98 3.66 15.20 4.79
C ASN A 98 3.98 15.61 3.34
N SER A 99 4.40 14.65 2.51
CA SER A 99 4.68 14.88 1.09
C SER A 99 3.43 15.34 0.34
N LYS A 100 2.30 14.65 0.53
CA LYS A 100 1.04 14.95 -0.18
C LYS A 100 0.34 16.21 0.30
N LEU A 101 0.53 16.57 1.58
CA LEU A 101 0.02 17.83 2.14
C LEU A 101 0.92 19.03 1.80
N GLY A 102 2.18 18.80 1.42
CA GLY A 102 3.17 19.84 1.14
C GLY A 102 3.67 20.54 2.40
N ARG A 103 3.55 19.92 3.58
CA ARG A 103 4.00 20.46 4.88
C ARG A 103 4.27 19.33 5.87
N GLN A 104 5.04 19.62 6.92
CA GLN A 104 5.20 18.71 8.06
C GLN A 104 3.95 18.72 8.97
N ALA A 105 2.89 18.04 8.55
CA ALA A 105 1.65 17.88 9.30
C ALA A 105 1.76 16.86 10.44
N ILE A 106 2.61 15.86 10.26
CA ILE A 106 2.90 14.80 11.23
C ILE A 106 4.39 14.85 11.53
N LYS A 107 4.74 15.09 12.79
CA LYS A 107 6.12 15.29 13.27
C LYS A 107 6.47 14.23 14.31
N VAL A 108 7.75 13.92 14.39
CA VAL A 108 8.28 13.10 15.50
C VAL A 108 8.15 13.93 16.79
N GLY A 109 7.63 13.29 17.83
CA GLY A 109 7.56 13.81 19.19
C GLY A 109 8.41 12.98 20.14
N SER A 110 8.30 13.30 21.43
CA SER A 110 8.96 12.57 22.52
C SER A 110 7.94 12.12 23.55
N LYS A 111 8.36 11.26 24.49
CA LYS A 111 7.51 10.85 25.62
C LYS A 111 6.95 12.07 26.38
N LYS A 112 7.73 13.15 26.53
CA LYS A 112 7.33 14.38 27.22
C LYS A 112 6.54 15.35 26.33
N TYR A 113 6.73 15.28 25.00
CA TYR A 113 6.10 16.20 24.05
C TYR A 113 5.53 15.43 22.85
N HIS A 114 4.26 15.07 22.93
CA HIS A 114 3.51 14.45 21.84
C HIS A 114 2.02 14.76 21.95
N THR A 115 1.30 14.59 20.84
CA THR A 115 -0.17 14.61 20.81
C THR A 115 -0.75 13.21 20.55
N VAL A 116 0.05 12.30 19.99
CA VAL A 116 -0.31 10.91 19.69
C VAL A 116 0.81 10.00 20.18
N THR A 117 0.46 8.88 20.81
CA THR A 117 1.40 7.78 21.06
C THR A 117 1.20 6.72 19.99
N PHE A 118 2.23 6.39 19.22
CA PHE A 118 2.27 5.15 18.47
C PHE A 118 2.64 4.00 19.42
N SER A 119 1.88 2.90 19.41
CA SER A 119 2.13 1.75 20.29
C SER A 119 1.84 0.42 19.62
N VAL A 120 2.31 -0.67 20.23
CA VAL A 120 2.09 -2.04 19.77
C VAL A 120 1.32 -2.80 20.85
N SER A 121 0.24 -3.48 20.46
CA SER A 121 -0.53 -4.37 21.31
C SER A 121 -0.12 -5.82 21.09
N ASN A 122 0.06 -6.57 22.17
CA ASN A 122 0.31 -8.01 22.12
C ASN A 122 -0.98 -8.84 22.28
N ALA A 123 -2.15 -8.19 22.25
CA ALA A 123 -3.43 -8.88 22.30
C ALA A 123 -3.62 -9.73 21.03
N LYS A 124 -4.01 -11.00 21.20
CA LYS A 124 -4.32 -11.90 20.08
C LYS A 124 -5.56 -11.42 19.33
N ALA A 125 -5.57 -11.58 18.00
CA ALA A 125 -6.76 -11.35 17.19
C ALA A 125 -7.89 -12.29 17.64
N SER A 126 -9.14 -11.84 17.48
CA SER A 126 -10.33 -12.62 17.79
C SER A 126 -11.31 -12.55 16.62
N LYS A 127 -12.29 -13.45 16.55
CA LYS A 127 -13.31 -13.41 15.49
C LYS A 127 -14.12 -12.10 15.47
N SER A 128 -14.22 -11.41 16.61
CA SER A 128 -14.92 -10.14 16.76
C SER A 128 -14.04 -8.91 16.53
N ASP A 129 -12.73 -9.09 16.43
CA ASP A 129 -11.75 -8.03 16.27
C ASP A 129 -10.49 -8.58 15.60
N ASP A 130 -10.51 -8.51 14.27
CA ASP A 130 -9.47 -8.93 13.34
C ASP A 130 -8.72 -7.73 12.73
N SER A 131 -8.96 -6.52 13.24
CA SER A 131 -8.26 -5.32 12.78
C SER A 131 -6.77 -5.35 13.17
N ASP A 132 -5.94 -4.86 12.26
CA ASP A 132 -4.49 -4.83 12.36
C ASP A 132 -3.97 -3.55 13.03
N ALA A 133 -4.73 -2.46 12.98
CA ALA A 133 -4.44 -1.22 13.67
C ALA A 133 -5.70 -0.41 14.04
N TRP A 134 -5.53 0.55 14.96
CA TRP A 134 -6.57 1.49 15.37
C TRP A 134 -6.02 2.85 15.76
N TRP A 135 -6.79 3.88 15.43
CA TRP A 135 -6.80 5.15 16.12
C TRP A 135 -7.79 5.10 17.30
N ILE A 136 -7.30 5.33 18.51
CA ILE A 136 -8.06 5.30 19.75
C ILE A 136 -8.10 6.73 20.33
N PRO A 137 -9.14 7.55 20.01
CA PRO A 137 -9.16 8.97 20.36
C PRO A 137 -9.09 9.26 21.86
N SER A 138 -9.72 8.41 22.68
CA SER A 138 -9.80 8.58 24.14
C SER A 138 -8.44 8.49 24.82
N THR A 139 -7.56 7.62 24.32
CA THR A 139 -6.20 7.44 24.86
C THR A 139 -5.13 8.04 23.96
N LYS A 140 -5.53 8.68 22.86
CA LYS A 140 -4.66 9.29 21.84
C LYS A 140 -3.59 8.34 21.30
N LYS A 141 -3.98 7.10 21.02
CA LYS A 141 -3.07 6.05 20.53
C LYS A 141 -3.38 5.70 19.09
N VAL A 142 -2.35 5.70 18.25
CA VAL A 142 -2.34 4.86 17.04
C VAL A 142 -1.67 3.55 17.46
N GLN A 143 -2.39 2.45 17.36
CA GLN A 143 -1.93 1.17 17.87
C GLN A 143 -1.97 0.12 16.78
N ILE A 144 -0.90 -0.69 16.68
CA ILE A 144 -0.86 -1.88 15.82
C ILE A 144 -1.02 -3.13 16.67
N ARG A 145 -1.69 -4.15 16.13
CA ARG A 145 -1.69 -5.50 16.67
C ARG A 145 -0.43 -6.25 16.26
N ASN A 146 0.39 -6.65 17.23
CA ASN A 146 1.63 -7.38 16.96
C ASN A 146 1.38 -8.75 16.34
N SER A 147 0.32 -9.46 16.75
CA SER A 147 0.05 -10.80 16.24
C SER A 147 -0.21 -10.79 14.73
N LEU A 148 -0.93 -9.77 14.25
CA LEU A 148 -1.14 -9.58 12.82
C LEU A 148 0.09 -8.97 12.19
N TYR A 149 0.78 -7.99 12.78
CA TYR A 149 2.00 -7.44 12.18
C TYR A 149 3.08 -8.52 11.94
N ALA A 150 3.27 -9.38 12.92
CA ALA A 150 4.16 -10.53 12.86
C ALA A 150 3.62 -11.68 11.99
N ASP A 151 2.43 -11.52 11.37
CA ASP A 151 1.89 -12.48 10.41
C ASP A 151 2.88 -12.82 9.32
N ASP A 152 2.56 -13.96 8.73
CA ASP A 152 3.46 -14.84 8.06
C ASP A 152 4.11 -14.19 6.83
N LEU A 153 5.39 -13.80 7.00
CA LEU A 153 6.28 -13.43 5.91
C LEU A 153 6.28 -14.49 4.79
N SER A 154 5.87 -15.73 5.09
CA SER A 154 5.64 -16.76 4.07
C SER A 154 4.55 -16.37 3.07
N VAL A 155 3.47 -15.69 3.47
CA VAL A 155 2.40 -15.27 2.55
C VAL A 155 2.94 -14.26 1.55
N ILE A 156 3.68 -13.25 2.02
CA ILE A 156 4.36 -12.27 1.15
C ILE A 156 5.36 -12.99 0.24
N THR A 157 6.18 -13.87 0.81
CA THR A 157 7.22 -14.59 0.06
C THR A 157 6.60 -15.47 -1.03
N ASN A 158 5.66 -16.34 -0.68
CA ASN A 158 5.02 -17.28 -1.58
C ASN A 158 4.20 -16.57 -2.66
N THR A 159 3.45 -15.53 -2.30
CA THR A 159 2.68 -14.73 -3.27
C THR A 159 3.60 -13.99 -4.23
N THR A 160 4.70 -13.43 -3.72
CA THR A 160 5.70 -12.76 -4.57
C THR A 160 6.37 -13.76 -5.51
N LEU A 161 6.79 -14.93 -5.01
CA LEU A 161 7.40 -15.97 -5.82
C LEU A 161 6.45 -16.50 -6.90
N TYR A 162 5.17 -16.70 -6.57
CA TYR A 162 4.15 -17.06 -7.55
C TYR A 162 4.03 -16.02 -8.68
N ASN A 163 3.99 -14.73 -8.33
CA ASN A 163 3.95 -13.65 -9.32
C ASN A 163 5.23 -13.58 -10.16
N SER A 164 6.38 -13.78 -9.51
CA SER A 164 7.70 -13.81 -10.13
C SER A 164 7.84 -14.95 -11.13
N GLU A 165 7.44 -16.18 -10.76
CA GLU A 165 7.43 -17.34 -11.65
C GLU A 165 6.63 -17.04 -12.92
N LYS A 166 5.38 -16.57 -12.78
CA LYS A 166 4.53 -16.20 -13.92
C LYS A 166 5.18 -15.15 -14.81
N SER A 167 5.81 -14.14 -14.23
CA SER A 167 6.50 -13.09 -14.97
C SER A 167 7.73 -13.63 -15.70
N LEU A 168 8.53 -14.47 -15.06
CA LEU A 168 9.76 -15.04 -15.63
C LEU A 168 9.44 -16.01 -16.76
N VAL A 169 8.45 -16.90 -16.58
CA VAL A 169 7.96 -17.81 -17.62
C VAL A 169 7.43 -17.02 -18.82
N LYS A 170 6.65 -15.95 -18.58
CA LYS A 170 6.14 -15.09 -19.66
C LYS A 170 7.29 -14.46 -20.46
N THR A 171 8.31 -13.93 -19.80
CA THR A 171 9.49 -13.34 -20.46
C THR A 171 10.28 -14.40 -21.22
N ALA A 172 10.54 -15.56 -20.63
CA ALA A 172 11.24 -16.66 -21.27
C ALA A 172 10.54 -17.12 -22.57
N ASN A 173 9.22 -17.28 -22.53
CA ASN A 173 8.42 -17.65 -23.70
C ASN A 173 8.41 -16.55 -24.77
N ALA A 174 8.35 -15.28 -24.39
CA ALA A 174 8.45 -14.17 -25.35
C ALA A 174 9.80 -14.14 -26.06
N ASN A 175 10.89 -14.35 -25.31
CA ASN A 175 12.25 -14.44 -25.88
C ASN A 175 12.37 -15.64 -26.83
N LEU A 176 11.88 -16.81 -26.44
CA LEU A 176 11.88 -18.02 -27.28
C LEU A 176 11.10 -17.80 -28.58
N ALA A 177 9.93 -17.15 -28.50
CA ALA A 177 9.13 -16.82 -29.68
C ALA A 177 9.85 -15.84 -30.61
N ALA A 178 10.51 -14.82 -30.06
CA ALA A 178 11.30 -13.86 -30.83
C ALA A 178 12.50 -14.54 -31.51
N TYR A 179 13.20 -15.43 -30.80
CA TYR A 179 14.31 -16.20 -31.35
C TYR A 179 13.86 -17.11 -32.49
N LYS A 180 12.75 -17.84 -32.31
CA LYS A 180 12.13 -18.66 -33.35
C LYS A 180 11.80 -17.85 -34.61
N ALA A 181 11.22 -16.66 -34.45
CA ALA A 181 10.85 -15.81 -35.57
C ALA A 181 12.06 -15.29 -36.38
N GLY A 182 13.24 -15.26 -35.77
CA GLY A 182 14.50 -14.89 -36.43
C GLY A 182 15.28 -16.06 -37.04
N LEU A 183 14.87 -17.31 -36.81
CA LEU A 183 15.52 -18.49 -37.37
C LEU A 183 14.94 -18.83 -38.75
N SER A 184 15.82 -19.21 -39.69
CA SER A 184 15.37 -19.77 -40.96
C SER A 184 14.78 -21.16 -40.75
N THR A 185 13.56 -21.38 -41.23
CA THR A 185 12.90 -22.70 -41.13
C THR A 185 13.54 -23.77 -42.01
N THR A 186 14.47 -23.39 -42.89
CA THR A 186 15.26 -24.32 -43.72
C THR A 186 16.66 -24.57 -43.16
N ASP A 187 16.98 -24.03 -41.99
CA ASP A 187 18.25 -24.28 -41.31
C ASP A 187 18.30 -25.76 -40.89
N PRO A 188 19.32 -26.53 -41.32
CA PRO A 188 19.43 -27.95 -40.98
C PRO A 188 19.55 -28.19 -39.47
N ASP A 189 20.00 -27.18 -38.71
CA ASP A 189 20.12 -27.22 -37.25
C ASP A 189 18.95 -26.52 -36.54
N TYR A 190 17.88 -26.15 -37.26
CA TYR A 190 16.76 -25.35 -36.73
C TYR A 190 16.25 -25.87 -35.38
N GLN A 191 15.98 -27.17 -35.28
CA GLN A 191 15.43 -27.78 -34.07
C GLN A 191 16.45 -27.76 -32.92
N SER A 192 17.70 -28.12 -33.20
CA SER A 192 18.79 -28.12 -32.21
C SER A 192 19.05 -26.71 -31.64
N LYS A 193 19.03 -25.68 -32.51
CA LYS A 193 19.16 -24.27 -32.11
C LYS A 193 17.99 -23.83 -31.23
N LEU A 194 16.76 -24.20 -31.60
CA LEU A 194 15.56 -23.86 -30.85
C LEU A 194 15.54 -24.52 -29.46
N ASP A 195 15.88 -25.82 -29.38
CA ASP A 195 15.93 -26.58 -28.12
C ASP A 195 17.04 -26.05 -27.20
N THR A 196 18.21 -25.74 -27.76
CA THR A 196 19.33 -25.12 -27.02
C THR A 196 18.90 -23.78 -26.43
N TYR A 197 18.26 -22.92 -27.22
CA TYR A 197 17.81 -21.62 -26.75
C TYR A 197 16.67 -21.74 -25.72
N GLN A 198 15.75 -22.69 -25.90
CA GLN A 198 14.70 -22.99 -24.92
C GLN A 198 15.32 -23.37 -23.57
N GLN A 199 16.33 -24.26 -23.56
CA GLN A 199 17.03 -24.64 -22.34
C GLN A 199 17.74 -23.45 -21.69
N GLN A 200 18.38 -22.58 -22.47
CA GLN A 200 18.98 -21.34 -21.95
C GLN A 200 17.94 -20.43 -21.27
N GLN A 201 16.73 -20.32 -21.83
CA GLN A 201 15.65 -19.53 -21.21
C GLN A 201 15.14 -20.17 -19.92
N VAL A 202 15.04 -21.51 -19.86
CA VAL A 202 14.70 -22.25 -18.63
C VAL A 202 15.74 -21.99 -17.55
N ASP A 203 17.02 -22.13 -17.87
CA ASP A 203 18.13 -21.95 -16.93
C ASP A 203 18.19 -20.51 -16.40
N TYR A 204 18.02 -19.53 -17.30
CA TYR A 204 17.92 -18.12 -16.92
C TYR A 204 16.76 -17.87 -15.94
N ALA A 205 15.55 -18.36 -16.27
CA ALA A 205 14.37 -18.12 -15.45
C ALA A 205 14.51 -18.80 -14.08
N LYS A 206 15.11 -19.99 -14.01
CA LYS A 206 15.39 -20.70 -12.76
C LYS A 206 16.40 -19.93 -11.90
N ALA A 207 17.55 -19.53 -12.46
CA ALA A 207 18.56 -18.77 -11.74
C ALA A 207 18.00 -17.43 -11.22
N ALA A 208 17.18 -16.76 -12.02
CA ALA A 208 16.49 -15.54 -11.62
C ALA A 208 15.50 -15.81 -10.47
N PHE A 209 14.69 -16.87 -10.55
CA PHE A 209 13.77 -17.25 -9.49
C PHE A 209 14.49 -17.56 -8.17
N ASP A 210 15.56 -18.35 -8.22
CA ASP A 210 16.36 -18.73 -7.04
C ASP A 210 16.99 -17.48 -6.38
N ASN A 211 17.48 -16.53 -7.17
CA ASN A 211 17.97 -15.24 -6.66
C ASN A 211 16.85 -14.42 -5.99
N GLN A 212 15.65 -14.42 -6.58
CA GLN A 212 14.51 -13.71 -6.02
C GLN A 212 14.06 -14.33 -4.70
N GLU A 213 14.01 -15.66 -4.60
CA GLU A 213 13.71 -16.38 -3.36
C GLU A 213 14.73 -16.08 -2.27
N SER A 214 16.03 -16.12 -2.60
CA SER A 214 17.10 -15.77 -1.66
C SER A 214 16.94 -14.33 -1.12
N ASN A 215 16.68 -13.36 -2.00
CA ASN A 215 16.49 -11.96 -1.60
C ASN A 215 15.22 -11.74 -0.76
N LEU A 216 14.14 -12.48 -1.04
CA LEU A 216 12.93 -12.44 -0.21
C LEU A 216 13.21 -12.94 1.21
N LYS A 217 13.91 -14.07 1.35
CA LYS A 217 14.30 -14.65 2.64
C LYS A 217 15.30 -13.79 3.41
N SER A 218 16.18 -13.06 2.72
CA SER A 218 17.20 -12.22 3.36
C SER A 218 16.72 -10.84 3.83
N GLY A 219 15.44 -10.49 3.58
CA GLY A 219 14.82 -9.31 4.17
C GLY A 219 13.92 -8.51 3.22
N LEU A 220 13.85 -8.86 1.93
CA LEU A 220 12.97 -8.14 1.01
C LEU A 220 11.49 -8.37 1.35
N ALA A 221 11.11 -9.54 1.87
CA ALA A 221 9.75 -9.77 2.37
C ALA A 221 9.42 -8.89 3.59
N ILE A 222 10.40 -8.66 4.47
CA ILE A 222 10.24 -7.73 5.60
C ILE A 222 10.05 -6.30 5.10
N LYS A 223 10.82 -5.88 4.09
CA LYS A 223 10.65 -4.56 3.45
C LYS A 223 9.26 -4.40 2.81
N ALA A 224 8.72 -5.44 2.19
CA ALA A 224 7.34 -5.42 1.69
C ALA A 224 6.32 -5.25 2.85
N ARG A 225 6.51 -5.96 3.96
CA ARG A 225 5.70 -5.81 5.18
C ARG A 225 5.79 -4.40 5.77
N GLU A 226 6.99 -3.80 5.77
CA GLU A 226 7.20 -2.42 6.18
C GLU A 226 6.33 -1.45 5.35
N PHE A 227 6.22 -1.68 4.03
CA PHE A 227 5.43 -0.85 3.11
C PHE A 227 3.93 -1.04 3.27
N GLU A 228 3.48 -2.26 3.52
CA GLU A 228 2.09 -2.58 3.82
C GLU A 228 1.63 -1.83 5.08
N TYR A 229 2.37 -1.96 6.17
CA TYR A 229 2.02 -1.29 7.43
C TYR A 229 2.24 0.22 7.40
N ALA A 230 3.06 0.74 6.48
CA ALA A 230 3.11 2.17 6.22
C ALA A 230 1.76 2.69 5.68
N ASN A 231 1.06 1.89 4.85
CA ASN A 231 -0.27 2.26 4.38
C ASN A 231 -1.34 2.08 5.48
N THR A 232 -1.30 0.99 6.26
CA THR A 232 -2.18 0.83 7.44
C THR A 232 -2.04 2.01 8.39
N LEU A 233 -0.81 2.39 8.77
CA LEU A 233 -0.57 3.52 9.67
C LEU A 233 -0.97 4.86 9.03
N ALA A 234 -0.79 5.02 7.72
CA ALA A 234 -1.25 6.21 7.02
C ALA A 234 -2.79 6.32 7.08
N HIS A 235 -3.52 5.20 6.98
CA HIS A 235 -4.97 5.16 7.15
C HIS A 235 -5.36 5.68 8.55
N GLU A 236 -4.71 5.15 9.60
CA GLU A 236 -4.95 5.59 10.97
C GLU A 236 -4.63 7.07 11.20
N PHE A 237 -3.58 7.61 10.58
CA PHE A 237 -3.33 9.05 10.62
C PHE A 237 -4.42 9.89 9.95
N GLY A 238 -5.11 9.34 8.94
CA GLY A 238 -6.32 9.95 8.40
C GLY A 238 -7.43 10.04 9.45
N HIS A 239 -7.62 9.00 10.26
CA HIS A 239 -8.53 9.02 11.40
C HIS A 239 -8.12 10.01 12.50
N VAL A 240 -6.81 10.16 12.78
CA VAL A 240 -6.30 11.20 13.70
C VAL A 240 -6.68 12.60 13.21
N MET A 241 -6.64 12.84 11.90
CA MET A 241 -7.11 14.09 11.29
C MET A 241 -8.64 14.21 11.21
N GLY A 242 -9.38 13.23 11.71
CA GLY A 242 -10.85 13.24 11.78
C GLY A 242 -11.55 12.72 10.54
N LEU A 243 -10.84 12.07 9.61
CA LEU A 243 -11.46 11.48 8.43
C LEU A 243 -12.22 10.20 8.82
N LYS A 244 -13.46 10.05 8.36
CA LYS A 244 -14.13 8.73 8.33
C LYS A 244 -13.77 7.99 7.05
N HIS A 245 -14.16 6.72 6.95
CA HIS A 245 -13.97 5.95 5.73
C HIS A 245 -14.55 6.65 4.48
N SER A 246 -13.76 6.66 3.41
CA SER A 246 -14.18 7.09 2.08
C SER A 246 -15.09 6.03 1.45
N PRO A 247 -16.13 6.41 0.68
CA PRO A 247 -16.87 5.45 -0.14
C PRO A 247 -16.09 5.01 -1.39
N ASN A 248 -15.03 5.72 -1.78
CA ASN A 248 -14.28 5.41 -3.00
C ASN A 248 -13.19 4.38 -2.74
N LYS A 249 -13.25 3.24 -3.43
CA LYS A 249 -12.34 2.09 -3.26
C LYS A 249 -10.87 2.40 -3.56
N SER A 250 -10.59 3.43 -4.34
CA SER A 250 -9.22 3.84 -4.66
C SER A 250 -8.57 4.75 -3.61
N ASP A 251 -9.35 5.28 -2.66
CA ASP A 251 -8.84 6.19 -1.64
C ASP A 251 -8.13 5.41 -0.52
N LEU A 252 -7.08 6.00 0.07
CA LEU A 252 -6.45 5.42 1.27
C LEU A 252 -7.48 5.23 2.38
N MET A 253 -8.41 6.19 2.55
CA MET A 253 -9.41 6.09 3.60
C MET A 253 -10.54 5.09 3.27
N TYR A 254 -10.47 4.31 2.19
CA TYR A 254 -11.37 3.17 2.02
C TYR A 254 -11.04 2.09 3.06
N TRP A 255 -12.06 1.50 3.69
CA TRP A 255 -11.87 0.58 4.82
C TRP A 255 -11.05 -0.68 4.48
N ALA A 256 -11.04 -1.10 3.21
CA ALA A 256 -10.23 -2.20 2.69
C ALA A 256 -9.22 -1.72 1.66
N SER A 257 -8.65 -0.52 1.85
CA SER A 257 -7.57 -0.03 1.00
C SER A 257 -6.36 -0.95 1.11
N GLY A 258 -5.75 -1.30 -0.03
CA GLY A 258 -4.55 -2.12 -0.08
C GLY A 258 -3.88 -2.00 -1.43
N THR A 259 -2.70 -2.59 -1.58
CA THR A 259 -1.98 -2.61 -2.86
C THR A 259 -1.28 -3.94 -3.08
N ASN A 260 -1.40 -4.44 -4.31
CA ASN A 260 -0.69 -5.65 -4.74
C ASN A 260 0.78 -5.37 -5.07
N ASP A 261 1.23 -4.12 -5.03
CA ASP A 261 2.61 -3.75 -5.32
C ASP A 261 3.60 -4.32 -4.28
N ILE A 262 3.12 -4.65 -3.07
CA ILE A 262 3.92 -5.35 -2.04
C ILE A 262 4.28 -6.79 -2.44
N TYR A 263 3.56 -7.38 -3.40
CA TYR A 263 3.83 -8.73 -3.93
C TYR A 263 4.56 -8.71 -5.27
N ASN A 264 5.09 -7.56 -5.67
CA ASN A 264 5.90 -7.42 -6.88
C ASN A 264 7.37 -7.25 -6.51
N TYR A 265 8.17 -8.28 -6.78
CA TYR A 265 9.59 -8.33 -6.42
C TYR A 265 10.36 -7.08 -6.85
N ASN A 266 10.27 -6.70 -8.13
CA ASN A 266 11.03 -5.57 -8.68
C ASN A 266 10.58 -4.23 -8.08
N LYS A 267 9.27 -4.02 -7.89
CA LYS A 267 8.75 -2.81 -7.25
C LYS A 267 9.25 -2.67 -5.81
N VAL A 268 9.19 -3.74 -5.01
CA VAL A 268 9.66 -3.71 -3.61
C VAL A 268 11.17 -3.52 -3.55
N LYS A 269 11.93 -4.23 -4.38
CA LYS A 269 13.39 -4.13 -4.46
C LYS A 269 13.82 -2.69 -4.74
N ASN A 270 13.21 -2.06 -5.74
CA ASN A 270 13.61 -0.75 -6.24
C ASN A 270 13.03 0.44 -5.46
N SER A 271 11.94 0.25 -4.71
CA SER A 271 11.34 1.34 -3.94
C SER A 271 12.09 1.58 -2.62
N SER A 272 12.44 2.83 -2.33
CA SER A 272 12.90 3.28 -1.00
C SER A 272 11.80 4.00 -0.21
N LYS A 273 10.68 4.33 -0.86
CA LYS A 273 9.59 5.14 -0.31
C LYS A 273 8.27 4.36 -0.24
N GLY A 274 8.26 3.05 -0.42
CA GLY A 274 7.04 2.24 -0.46
C GLY A 274 6.03 2.66 -1.53
N PHE A 275 4.75 2.39 -1.28
CA PHE A 275 3.64 2.57 -2.23
C PHE A 275 2.49 3.36 -1.58
N SER A 276 2.67 4.67 -1.45
CA SER A 276 1.66 5.53 -0.81
C SER A 276 0.31 5.48 -1.52
N LEU A 277 -0.74 5.14 -0.77
CA LEU A 277 -2.13 5.15 -1.26
C LEU A 277 -2.87 6.48 -1.02
N VAL A 278 -2.21 7.48 -0.41
CA VAL A 278 -2.83 8.78 -0.12
C VAL A 278 -3.24 9.48 -1.44
N THR A 279 -4.55 9.62 -1.65
CA THR A 279 -5.09 10.23 -2.87
C THR A 279 -5.33 11.73 -2.75
N SER A 280 -5.66 12.37 -3.87
CA SER A 280 -6.09 13.77 -3.86
C SER A 280 -7.39 14.01 -3.10
N THR A 281 -8.26 13.01 -2.99
CA THR A 281 -9.48 13.06 -2.17
C THR A 281 -9.12 13.08 -0.70
N ASP A 282 -8.24 12.17 -0.26
CA ASP A 282 -7.75 12.09 1.12
C ASP A 282 -7.07 13.40 1.54
N VAL A 283 -6.21 13.95 0.68
CA VAL A 283 -5.52 15.23 0.91
C VAL A 283 -6.49 16.39 1.06
N ALA A 284 -7.45 16.53 0.15
CA ALA A 284 -8.41 17.64 0.21
C ALA A 284 -9.29 17.54 1.46
N ARG A 285 -9.72 16.33 1.81
CA ARG A 285 -10.47 16.04 3.04
C ARG A 285 -9.66 16.37 4.29
N ALA A 286 -8.40 15.93 4.37
CA ALA A 286 -7.50 16.23 5.49
C ALA A 286 -7.28 17.75 5.66
N LYS A 287 -7.03 18.46 4.55
CA LYS A 287 -6.88 19.94 4.55
C LYS A 287 -8.13 20.63 5.11
N LEU A 288 -9.32 20.20 4.68
CA LEU A 288 -10.57 20.76 5.18
C LEU A 288 -10.79 20.45 6.66
N ALA A 289 -10.55 19.20 7.08
CA ALA A 289 -10.71 18.76 8.45
C ALA A 289 -9.81 19.54 9.42
N VAL A 290 -8.56 19.80 9.04
CA VAL A 290 -7.62 20.63 9.82
C VAL A 290 -8.04 22.11 9.84
N LYS A 291 -8.48 22.67 8.71
CA LYS A 291 -8.98 24.07 8.67
C LYS A 291 -10.18 24.26 9.61
N VAL A 292 -11.11 23.30 9.61
CA VAL A 292 -12.29 23.36 10.48
C VAL A 292 -11.90 23.15 11.95
N HIS A 293 -10.94 22.26 12.24
CA HIS A 293 -10.37 22.12 13.58
C HIS A 293 -9.79 23.45 14.09
N ASN A 294 -8.92 24.09 13.31
CA ASN A 294 -8.27 25.35 13.70
C ASN A 294 -9.27 26.51 13.82
N ALA A 295 -10.39 26.50 13.09
CA ALA A 295 -11.42 27.54 13.19
C ALA A 295 -12.35 27.36 14.40
N ARG A 296 -12.39 26.16 14.99
CA ARG A 296 -13.27 25.82 16.12
C ARG A 296 -12.60 25.98 17.48
N ASN A 297 -11.28 25.94 17.53
CA ASN A 297 -10.45 26.03 18.74
C ASN A 297 -9.66 27.34 18.78
#